data_AF-A0A7X8RGH7-F1
#
_entry.id   AF-A0A7X8RGH7-F1
#
_cell.length_a   1.000
_cell.length_b   1.000
_cell.length_c   1.000
_cell.angle_alpha   90.00
_cell.angle_beta   90.00
_cell.angle_gamma   90.00
#
_symmetry.space_group_name_H-M   'P 1'
#
loop_
_entity.id
_entity.type
_entity.pdbx_description
1 polymer ?
#
loop_
_entity_poly.entity_id
_entity_poly.type
_entity_poly.pdbx_seq_one_letter_code
_entity_poly.pdbx_strand_id
1 'polypeptide(L)'
;MDNAAVVILAIIILGVVWRHIRRHPSTTSESFDGPVIAVEISLDGRARLKGNDDPLSVRGIVRHPDGHEWPGPWLRTSDLPAEVRRQVFAHSFAIEQYSPRLNLPREKNRQALEQARKKDDVYRFPLPTPVTVNAGRTTSGRQFIRGWG
;
A
#
# COMPACT_ATOMS: atom_id res chain seq x y z
N MET A 1 9.25 12.64 54.74
CA MET A 1 9.38 12.11 53.37
C MET A 1 8.98 13.24 52.44
N ASP A 2 9.97 13.89 51.82
CA ASP A 2 9.78 15.15 51.10
C ASP A 2 8.92 14.95 49.85
N ASN A 3 7.75 15.57 49.82
CA ASN A 3 6.82 15.55 48.69
C ASN A 3 7.50 15.91 47.36
N ALA A 4 8.54 16.74 47.40
CA ALA A 4 9.35 17.10 46.25
C ALA A 4 10.06 15.88 45.59
N ALA A 5 10.58 14.94 46.39
CA ALA A 5 11.26 13.76 45.85
C ALA A 5 10.28 12.81 45.12
N VAL A 6 9.05 12.71 45.62
CA VAL A 6 7.97 11.91 45.00
C VAL A 6 7.53 12.53 43.67
N VAL A 7 7.42 13.86 43.60
CA VAL A 7 7.05 14.57 42.37
C VAL A 7 8.14 14.42 41.30
N ILE A 8 9.41 14.55 41.68
CA ILE A 8 10.54 14.37 40.75
C ILE A 8 10.58 12.93 40.23
N LEU A 9 10.38 11.94 41.10
CA LEU A 9 10.33 10.53 40.71
C LEU A 9 9.17 10.25 39.74
N ALA A 10 7.99 10.83 39.98
CA ALA A 10 6.83 10.68 39.11
C ALA A 10 7.07 11.26 37.70
N ILE A 11 7.73 12.43 37.60
CA ILE A 11 8.08 13.04 36.31
C ILE A 11 9.09 12.17 35.54
N ILE A 12 10.08 11.61 36.23
CA ILE A 12 11.08 10.73 35.62
C ILE A 12 10.42 9.45 35.10
N ILE A 13 9.56 8.81 35.90
CA ILE A 13 8.83 7.61 35.49
C ILE A 13 7.93 7.91 34.29
N LEU A 14 7.19 9.03 34.31
CA LEU A 14 6.33 9.44 33.20
C LEU A 14 7.15 9.68 31.93
N GLY A 15 8.32 10.32 32.04
CA GLY A 15 9.23 10.55 30.92
C GLY A 15 9.80 9.24 30.33
N VAL A 16 10.13 8.27 31.18
CA VAL A 16 10.60 6.94 30.75
C VAL A 16 9.48 6.15 30.06
N VAL A 17 8.27 6.14 30.62
CA VAL A 17 7.10 5.47 30.02
C VAL A 17 6.76 6.10 28.67
N TRP A 18 6.74 7.43 28.59
CA TRP A 18 6.44 8.13 27.34
C TRP A 18 7.53 7.93 26.27
N ARG A 19 8.80 7.87 26.69
CA ARG A 19 9.94 7.52 25.81
C ARG A 19 9.88 6.06 25.36
N HIS A 20 9.39 5.14 26.19
CA HIS A 20 9.25 3.73 25.82
C HIS A 20 8.09 3.52 24.84
N ILE A 21 6.93 4.15 25.07
CA ILE A 21 5.78 4.14 24.16
C ILE A 21 6.16 4.76 22.80
N ARG A 22 6.89 5.89 22.79
CA ARG A 22 7.39 6.51 21.55
C ARG A 22 8.43 5.67 20.80
N ARG A 23 9.14 4.76 21.49
CA ARG A 23 10.22 3.95 20.91
C ARG A 23 9.77 2.60 20.34
N HIS A 24 8.53 2.16 20.57
CA HIS A 24 7.95 0.98 19.91
C HIS A 24 6.78 1.33 18.97
N PRO A 25 6.97 2.13 17.91
CA PRO A 25 5.91 2.37 16.93
C PRO A 25 5.95 1.29 15.84
N SER A 26 5.65 0.02 16.16
CA SER A 26 5.28 -0.99 15.14
C SER A 26 4.85 -2.33 15.74
N THR A 27 3.98 -2.36 16.74
CA THR A 27 3.25 -3.61 17.02
C THR A 27 2.22 -3.78 15.91
N THR A 28 2.30 -4.89 15.19
CA THR A 28 1.25 -5.30 14.26
C THR A 28 -0.02 -5.54 15.06
N SER A 29 -1.10 -4.82 14.75
CA SER A 29 -2.40 -5.00 15.42
C SER A 29 -3.13 -6.21 14.85
N GLU A 30 -2.97 -6.43 13.56
CA GLU A 30 -3.59 -7.50 12.80
C GLU A 30 -2.65 -7.84 11.65
N SER A 31 -2.37 -9.13 11.46
CA SER A 31 -1.68 -9.64 10.27
C SER A 31 -2.24 -10.98 9.90
N PHE A 32 -2.37 -11.19 8.60
CA PHE A 32 -2.82 -12.44 8.02
C PHE A 32 -2.01 -12.70 6.74
N ASP A 33 -1.81 -13.98 6.44
CA ASP A 33 -1.26 -14.39 5.16
C ASP A 33 -2.40 -14.61 4.18
N GLY A 34 -2.28 -14.02 3.00
CA GLY A 34 -3.31 -14.12 1.97
C GLY A 34 -2.75 -13.90 0.57
N PRO A 35 -3.35 -14.51 -0.46
CA PRO A 35 -2.94 -14.27 -1.83
C PRO A 35 -3.43 -12.89 -2.31
N VAL A 36 -2.55 -12.13 -2.97
CA VAL A 36 -2.94 -10.98 -3.79
C VAL A 36 -3.68 -11.52 -5.02
N ILE A 37 -4.97 -11.22 -5.13
CA ILE A 37 -5.84 -11.71 -6.20
C ILE A 37 -6.07 -10.68 -7.32
N ALA A 38 -5.85 -9.40 -7.01
CA ALA A 38 -6.01 -8.31 -7.97
C ALA A 38 -5.14 -7.11 -7.56
N VAL A 39 -4.87 -6.24 -8.52
CA VAL A 39 -4.28 -4.92 -8.28
C VAL A 39 -5.24 -3.88 -8.84
N GLU A 40 -5.62 -2.94 -8.00
CA GLU A 40 -6.38 -1.79 -8.44
C GLU A 40 -5.45 -0.65 -8.79
N ILE A 41 -5.80 0.04 -9.87
CA ILE A 41 -4.96 1.03 -10.53
C ILE A 41 -5.78 2.31 -10.66
N SER A 42 -5.23 3.40 -10.15
CA SER A 42 -5.79 4.74 -10.25
C SER A 42 -4.76 5.66 -10.90
N LEU A 43 -5.21 6.50 -11.82
CA LEU A 43 -4.34 7.41 -12.56
C LEU A 43 -4.82 8.84 -12.35
N ASP A 44 -4.02 9.65 -11.64
CA ASP A 44 -4.31 11.07 -11.49
C ASP A 44 -3.99 11.80 -12.80
N GLY A 45 -5.01 12.05 -13.60
CA GLY A 45 -4.90 12.80 -14.86
C GLY A 45 -4.39 14.23 -14.70
N ARG A 46 -4.34 14.79 -13.47
CA ARG A 46 -3.83 16.14 -13.18
C ARG A 46 -2.41 16.16 -12.63
N ALA A 47 -1.77 15.00 -12.43
CA ALA A 47 -0.43 14.90 -11.87
C ALA A 47 0.63 15.70 -12.67
N ARG A 48 0.56 15.68 -14.01
CA ARG A 48 1.46 16.48 -14.88
C ARG A 48 1.34 17.99 -14.67
N LEU A 49 0.14 18.49 -14.34
CA LEU A 49 -0.09 19.91 -14.06
C LEU A 49 0.34 20.31 -12.64
N LYS A 50 0.51 19.33 -11.74
CA LYS A 50 0.91 19.53 -10.34
C LYS A 50 2.40 19.28 -10.08
N GLY A 51 3.19 18.93 -11.11
CA GLY A 51 4.58 18.53 -10.94
C GLY A 51 4.74 17.21 -10.15
N ASN A 52 3.73 16.34 -10.22
CA ASN A 52 3.83 14.99 -9.63
C ASN A 52 4.38 14.02 -10.68
N ASP A 53 5.59 13.51 -10.43
CA ASP A 53 6.32 12.60 -11.32
C ASP A 53 5.72 11.19 -11.37
N ASP A 54 4.91 10.80 -10.38
CA ASP A 54 4.20 9.51 -10.35
C ASP A 54 2.67 9.74 -10.40
N PRO A 55 2.07 9.84 -11.60
CA PRO A 55 0.61 9.94 -11.77
C PRO A 55 -0.14 8.66 -11.38
N LEU A 56 0.58 7.55 -11.21
CA LEU A 56 0.02 6.21 -11.09
C LEU A 56 0.06 5.72 -9.65
N SER A 57 -1.12 5.47 -9.08
CA SER A 57 -1.29 4.85 -7.77
C SER A 57 -1.85 3.45 -7.93
N VAL A 58 -1.32 2.51 -7.17
CA VAL A 58 -1.69 1.10 -7.23
C VAL A 58 -1.95 0.57 -5.82
N ARG A 59 -2.90 -0.35 -5.68
CA ARG A 59 -3.07 -1.10 -4.42
C ARG A 59 -3.34 -2.56 -4.71
N GLY A 60 -2.75 -3.45 -3.91
CA GLY A 60 -3.04 -4.88 -3.97
C GLY A 60 -4.35 -5.19 -3.25
N ILE A 61 -5.16 -6.07 -3.83
CA ILE A 61 -6.33 -6.67 -3.19
C ILE A 61 -5.93 -8.06 -2.73
N VAL A 62 -5.92 -8.25 -1.41
CA VAL A 62 -5.52 -9.50 -0.77
C VAL A 62 -6.78 -10.25 -0.37
N ARG A 63 -6.83 -11.55 -0.62
CA ARG A 63 -7.91 -12.39 -0.11
C ARG A 63 -7.63 -12.71 1.35
N HIS A 64 -8.52 -12.24 2.23
CA HIS A 64 -8.47 -12.59 3.65
C HIS A 64 -8.79 -14.08 3.83
N PRO A 65 -8.24 -14.76 4.87
CA PRO A 65 -8.62 -16.13 5.23
C PRO A 65 -10.13 -16.35 5.38
N ASP A 66 -10.86 -15.34 5.85
CA ASP A 66 -12.32 -15.38 6.01
C ASP A 66 -13.09 -15.23 4.68
N GLY A 67 -12.37 -15.19 3.54
CA GLY A 67 -12.93 -15.15 2.20
C GLY A 67 -13.28 -13.76 1.67
N HIS A 68 -13.23 -12.72 2.51
CA HIS A 68 -13.46 -11.34 2.09
C HIS A 68 -12.21 -10.73 1.40
N GLU A 69 -12.43 -9.71 0.59
CA GLU A 69 -11.36 -8.98 -0.08
C GLU A 69 -10.88 -7.83 0.81
N TRP A 70 -9.57 -7.79 1.06
CA TRP A 70 -8.94 -6.76 1.86
C TRP A 70 -8.14 -5.83 0.93
N PRO A 71 -8.58 -4.56 0.79
CA PRO A 71 -7.85 -3.58 -0.01
C PRO A 71 -6.62 -3.10 0.77
N GLY A 72 -5.45 -3.29 0.16
CA GLY A 72 -4.19 -2.80 0.68
C GLY A 72 -4.04 -1.28 0.64
N PRO A 73 -2.91 -0.77 1.18
CA PRO A 73 -2.58 0.63 1.08
C PRO A 73 -2.39 1.02 -0.39
N TRP A 74 -2.68 2.28 -0.70
CA TRP A 74 -2.24 2.89 -1.95
C TRP A 74 -0.71 3.07 -1.92
N LEU A 75 -0.06 2.55 -2.94
CA LEU A 75 1.38 2.48 -3.10
C LEU A 75 1.76 3.07 -4.46
N ARG A 76 3.03 3.45 -4.59
CA ARG A 76 3.58 3.80 -5.89
C ARG A 76 3.87 2.53 -6.67
N THR A 77 3.92 2.64 -7.99
CA THR A 77 4.28 1.51 -8.86
C THR A 77 5.69 0.97 -8.58
N SER A 78 6.60 1.84 -8.11
CA SER A 78 7.94 1.46 -7.65
C SER A 78 7.94 0.50 -6.47
N ASP A 79 6.91 0.60 -5.62
CA ASP A 79 6.82 -0.15 -4.38
C ASP A 79 6.26 -1.56 -4.63
N LEU A 80 5.62 -1.82 -5.78
CA LEU A 80 5.12 -3.16 -6.15
C LEU A 80 6.26 -4.19 -6.27
N PRO A 81 6.05 -5.46 -5.88
CA PRO A 81 7.00 -6.54 -6.14
C PRO A 81 7.28 -6.63 -7.63
N ALA A 82 8.51 -6.96 -8.01
CA ALA A 82 8.84 -7.18 -9.43
C ALA A 82 7.93 -8.23 -10.07
N GLU A 83 7.53 -9.27 -9.33
CA GLU A 83 6.66 -10.34 -9.81
C GLU A 83 5.25 -9.84 -10.15
N VAL A 84 4.59 -9.14 -9.22
CA VAL A 84 3.26 -8.56 -9.46
C VAL A 84 3.34 -7.50 -10.56
N ARG A 85 4.39 -6.69 -10.57
CA ARG A 85 4.59 -5.65 -11.58
C ARG A 85 4.70 -6.25 -12.99
N ARG A 86 5.46 -7.33 -13.16
CA ARG A 86 5.58 -8.05 -14.45
C ARG A 86 4.27 -8.67 -14.92
N GLN A 87 3.37 -9.03 -14.01
CA GLN A 87 2.05 -9.55 -14.38
C GLN A 87 1.09 -8.43 -14.76
N VAL A 88 1.10 -7.32 -14.01
CA VAL A 88 0.18 -6.19 -14.21
C VAL A 88 0.59 -5.35 -15.41
N PHE A 89 1.88 -5.13 -15.62
CA PHE A 89 2.40 -4.24 -16.65
C PHE A 89 3.23 -4.98 -17.70
N ALA A 90 3.10 -4.53 -18.94
CA ALA A 90 3.63 -5.21 -20.12
C ALA A 90 5.08 -4.82 -20.47
N HIS A 91 5.65 -3.77 -19.89
CA HIS A 91 6.96 -3.22 -20.29
C HIS A 91 7.86 -2.95 -19.06
N SER A 92 9.02 -2.33 -19.28
CA SER A 92 9.96 -2.00 -18.21
C SER A 92 9.59 -0.68 -17.50
N PHE A 93 9.86 -0.67 -16.19
CA PHE A 93 9.62 0.38 -15.18
C PHE A 93 9.80 1.84 -15.65
N ALA A 94 10.79 2.13 -16.51
CA ALA A 94 11.09 3.51 -16.94
C ALA A 94 10.02 4.14 -17.85
N ILE A 95 9.24 3.34 -18.59
CA ILE A 95 8.22 3.84 -19.53
C ILE A 95 6.85 3.94 -18.85
N GLU A 96 6.63 3.15 -17.80
CA GLU A 96 5.33 2.91 -17.18
C GLU A 96 4.89 4.01 -16.21
N GLN A 97 5.84 4.79 -15.67
CA GLN A 97 5.54 5.99 -14.88
C GLN A 97 4.78 7.05 -15.70
N TYR A 98 5.06 7.14 -17.01
CA TYR A 98 4.50 8.19 -17.87
C TYR A 98 3.48 7.67 -18.90
N SER A 99 3.57 6.39 -19.27
CA SER A 99 2.64 5.69 -20.18
C SER A 99 2.43 4.26 -19.72
N PRO A 100 1.66 4.04 -18.64
CA PRO A 100 1.42 2.70 -18.13
C PRO A 100 0.78 1.82 -19.20
N ARG A 101 1.37 0.66 -19.46
CA ARG A 101 0.79 -0.35 -20.34
C ARG A 101 0.48 -1.57 -19.49
N LEU A 102 -0.79 -1.78 -19.20
CA LEU A 102 -1.24 -3.03 -18.59
C LEU A 102 -0.99 -4.21 -19.51
N ASN A 103 -0.76 -5.39 -18.94
CA ASN A 103 -0.62 -6.65 -19.66
C ASN A 103 -1.98 -7.14 -20.19
N LEU A 104 -2.59 -6.34 -21.06
CA LEU A 104 -3.89 -6.55 -21.69
C LEU A 104 -3.76 -6.29 -23.19
N PRO A 105 -4.64 -6.87 -24.02
CA PRO A 105 -4.79 -6.48 -25.42
C PRO A 105 -4.96 -4.96 -25.54
N ARG A 106 -4.36 -4.36 -26.58
CA ARG A 106 -4.26 -2.89 -26.77
C ARG A 106 -5.59 -2.15 -26.58
N GLU A 107 -6.69 -2.74 -27.01
CA GLU A 107 -8.02 -2.14 -26.95
C GLU A 107 -8.59 -2.12 -25.52
N LYS A 108 -8.44 -3.22 -24.78
CA LYS A 108 -8.79 -3.32 -23.36
C LYS A 108 -7.88 -2.46 -22.49
N ASN A 109 -6.61 -2.37 -22.85
CA ASN A 109 -5.64 -1.52 -22.16
C ASN A 109 -6.07 -0.03 -22.23
N ARG A 110 -6.47 0.45 -23.41
CA ARG A 110 -6.97 1.83 -23.55
C ARG A 110 -8.20 2.08 -22.67
N GLN A 111 -9.18 1.18 -22.70
CA GLN A 111 -10.39 1.29 -21.87
C GLN A 111 -10.06 1.26 -20.37
N ALA A 112 -9.16 0.38 -19.95
CA ALA A 112 -8.71 0.27 -18.56
C ALA A 112 -8.02 1.55 -18.07
N LEU A 113 -7.16 2.16 -18.89
CA LEU A 113 -6.50 3.42 -18.57
C LEU A 113 -7.47 4.61 -18.59
N GLU A 114 -8.43 4.62 -19.51
CA GLU A 114 -9.49 5.63 -19.54
C GLU A 114 -10.38 5.54 -18.30
N GLN A 115 -10.70 4.33 -17.84
CA GLN A 115 -11.42 4.10 -16.60
C GLN A 115 -10.59 4.57 -15.40
N ALA A 116 -9.33 4.14 -15.28
CA ALA A 116 -8.44 4.56 -14.19
C ALA A 116 -8.17 6.07 -14.16
N ARG A 117 -8.36 6.78 -15.28
CA ARG A 117 -8.25 8.25 -15.39
C ARG A 117 -9.50 9.00 -14.93
N LYS A 118 -10.66 8.35 -14.87
CA LYS A 118 -11.87 8.99 -14.37
C LYS A 118 -11.69 9.29 -12.89
N LYS A 119 -12.12 10.49 -12.50
CA LYS A 119 -12.04 10.92 -11.11
C LYS A 119 -12.86 9.96 -10.25
N ASP A 120 -12.27 9.46 -9.17
CA ASP A 120 -12.86 8.52 -8.21
C ASP A 120 -13.14 7.10 -8.77
N ASP A 121 -12.63 6.77 -9.95
CA ASP A 121 -12.72 5.43 -10.55
C ASP A 121 -11.38 4.70 -10.46
N VAL A 122 -11.44 3.37 -10.42
CA VAL A 122 -10.28 2.50 -10.31
C VAL A 122 -10.43 1.35 -11.29
N TYR A 123 -9.35 1.03 -12.00
CA TYR A 123 -9.34 -0.17 -12.81
C TYR A 123 -8.81 -1.34 -11.98
N ARG A 124 -9.64 -2.37 -11.82
CA ARG A 124 -9.25 -3.62 -11.16
C ARG A 124 -8.64 -4.59 -12.16
N PHE A 125 -7.33 -4.79 -12.06
CA PHE A 125 -6.61 -5.80 -12.84
C PHE A 125 -6.56 -7.12 -12.05
N PRO A 126 -7.23 -8.20 -12.50
CA PRO A 126 -7.12 -9.51 -11.85
C PRO A 126 -5.72 -10.08 -12.04
N LEU A 127 -5.08 -10.56 -10.97
CA LEU A 127 -3.77 -11.19 -11.08
C LEU A 127 -3.93 -12.64 -11.58
N PRO A 128 -3.29 -13.01 -12.71
CA PRO A 128 -3.32 -14.39 -13.19
C PRO A 128 -2.67 -15.37 -12.23
N THR A 129 -1.57 -14.96 -11.57
CA THR A 129 -0.86 -15.78 -10.60
C THR A 129 -0.89 -15.07 -9.25
N PRO A 130 -1.74 -15.54 -8.31
CA PRO A 130 -1.83 -14.93 -7.00
C PRO A 130 -0.50 -15.04 -6.25
N VAL A 131 -0.10 -13.95 -5.59
CA VAL A 131 1.15 -13.89 -4.81
C VAL A 131 0.80 -13.88 -3.34
N THR A 132 1.27 -14.87 -2.58
CA THR A 132 1.04 -14.92 -1.12
C THR A 132 1.84 -13.84 -0.43
N VAL A 133 1.15 -13.02 0.36
CA VAL A 133 1.74 -11.89 1.09
C VAL A 133 1.19 -11.86 2.51
N ASN A 134 1.96 -11.26 3.42
CA ASN A 134 1.50 -10.96 4.77
C ASN A 134 0.89 -9.56 4.77
N ALA A 135 -0.43 -9.46 4.85
CA ALA A 135 -1.14 -8.19 4.89
C ALA A 135 -1.67 -7.91 6.29
N GLY A 136 -1.88 -6.64 6.62
CA GLY A 136 -2.34 -6.31 7.95
C GLY A 136 -2.42 -4.83 8.24
N ARG A 137 -2.68 -4.55 9.51
CA ARG A 137 -2.76 -3.19 10.06
C ARG A 137 -1.84 -3.07 11.26
N THR A 138 -1.09 -1.98 11.31
CA THR A 138 -0.31 -1.60 12.51
C THR A 138 -1.24 -1.09 13.60
N THR A 139 -0.79 -1.06 14.85
CA THR A 139 -1.49 -0.40 15.96
C THR A 139 -1.76 1.09 15.72
N SER A 140 -1.01 1.73 14.82
CA SER A 140 -1.26 3.11 14.37
C SER A 140 -2.39 3.26 13.35
N GLY A 141 -3.06 2.15 12.98
CA GLY A 141 -4.11 2.13 11.96
C GLY A 141 -3.59 2.07 10.52
N ARG A 142 -2.28 2.16 10.29
CA ARG A 142 -1.69 2.07 8.95
C ARG A 142 -1.75 0.65 8.42
N GLN A 143 -2.29 0.50 7.22
CA GLN A 143 -2.28 -0.74 6.46
C GLN A 143 -0.88 -1.02 5.92
N PHE A 144 -0.51 -2.29 5.84
CA PHE A 144 0.73 -2.72 5.21
C PHE A 144 0.51 -4.02 4.44
N ILE A 145 1.40 -4.26 3.49
CA ILE A 145 1.59 -5.58 2.91
C ILE A 145 3.10 -5.86 2.90
N ARG A 146 3.48 -7.03 3.43
CA ARG A 146 4.85 -7.53 3.62
C ARG A 146 4.99 -8.88 2.91
N GLY A 147 6.22 -9.32 2.69
CA GLY A 147 6.50 -10.52 1.86
C GLY A 147 6.44 -10.21 0.36
N TRP A 148 6.74 -8.96 0.00
CA TRP A 148 6.76 -8.45 -1.38
C TRP A 148 8.04 -8.83 -2.15
N GLY A 149 8.77 -9.85 -1.68
CA GLY A 149 10.17 -10.11 -2.02
C GLY A 149 11.08 -9.65 -0.88
#